data_AF-M4F9Q0-F1
#
_entry.id   AF-M4F9Q0-F1
#
_cell.length_a   1.000
_cell.length_b   1.000
_cell.length_c   1.000
_cell.angle_alpha   90.00
_cell.angle_beta   90.00
_cell.angle_gamma   90.00
#
_symmetry.space_group_name_H-M   'P 1'
#
loop_
_entity.id
_entity.type
_entity.pdbx_description
1 polymer ?
#
loop_
_entity_poly.entity_id
_entity_poly.type
_entity_poly.pdbx_seq_one_letter_code
_entity_poly.pdbx_strand_id
1 'polypeptide(L)' 'MDFKTDLRFQSSAVAALQEAAEAYLVGLFEDTNLCAIHAKRVTIMPKDIQLARRIRGERA' A
#
# COMPACT_ATOMS: atom_id res chain seq x y z
N MET A 1 -14.62 -2.65 13.12
CA MET A 1 -14.17 -3.96 13.60
C MET A 1 -13.13 -3.68 14.64
N ASP A 2 -13.48 -3.82 15.91
CA ASP A 2 -12.48 -3.77 16.97
C ASP A 2 -11.94 -5.18 17.19
N PHE A 3 -10.62 -5.30 17.22
CA PHE A 3 -9.95 -6.56 17.51
C PHE A 3 -10.19 -6.93 18.98
N LYS A 4 -10.05 -8.23 19.29
CA LYS A 4 -10.20 -8.74 20.65
C LYS A 4 -9.26 -7.99 21.60
N THR A 5 -9.79 -7.48 22.71
CA THR A 5 -8.98 -6.88 23.76
C THR A 5 -8.11 -7.96 24.42
N ASP A 6 -6.88 -7.61 24.81
CA ASP A 6 -5.87 -8.51 25.43
C ASP A 6 -5.11 -9.46 24.47
N LEU A 7 -4.97 -9.08 23.20
CA LEU A 7 -4.04 -9.74 22.27
C LEU A 7 -2.60 -9.34 22.55
N ARG A 8 -1.69 -10.33 22.62
CA ARG A 8 -0.23 -10.11 22.68
C ARG A 8 0.39 -10.59 21.38
N PHE A 9 1.23 -9.74 20.79
CA PHE A 9 1.99 -10.07 19.58
C PHE A 9 3.43 -10.44 19.93
N GLN A 10 3.96 -11.44 19.23
CA GLN A 10 5.40 -11.70 19.25
C GLN A 10 6.12 -10.54 18.54
N SER A 11 7.32 -10.18 19.00
CA SER A 11 8.14 -9.13 18.35
C SER A 11 8.39 -9.42 16.88
N SER A 12 8.66 -10.69 16.52
CA SER A 12 8.84 -11.12 15.13
C SER A 12 7.56 -11.02 14.30
N ALA A 13 6.38 -11.19 14.90
CA ALA A 13 5.12 -11.03 14.18
C ALA A 13 4.91 -9.57 13.77
N VAL A 14 5.27 -8.63 14.65
CA VAL A 14 5.24 -7.19 14.32
C VAL A 14 6.27 -6.87 13.24
N ALA A 15 7.49 -7.42 13.33
CA ALA A 15 8.52 -7.23 12.30
C ALA A 15 8.08 -7.76 10.93
N ALA A 16 7.48 -8.95 10.88
CA ALA A 16 6.96 -9.52 9.64
C ALA A 16 5.83 -8.66 9.03
N LEU A 17 4.94 -8.10 9.85
CA LEU A 17 3.91 -7.18 9.39
C LEU A 17 4.51 -5.88 8.84
N GLN A 18 5.55 -5.34 9.48
CA GLN A 18 6.25 -4.16 8.98
C GLN A 18 6.88 -4.45 7.62
N GLU A 19 7.64 -5.54 7.50
CA GLU A 19 8.32 -5.91 6.26
C GLU A 19 7.34 -6.12 5.10
N ALA A 20 6.22 -6.83 5.36
CA ALA A 20 5.17 -7.00 4.38
C ALA A 20 4.49 -5.68 3.99
N ALA A 21 4.23 -4.79 4.97
CA ALA A 21 3.63 -3.49 4.71
C ALA A 21 4.55 -2.58 3.88
N GLU A 22 5.85 -2.56 4.18
CA GLU A 22 6.84 -1.81 3.41
C GLU A 22 6.95 -2.33 1.98
N ALA A 23 7.10 -3.65 1.80
CA ALA A 23 7.17 -4.25 0.47
C ALA A 23 5.92 -3.95 -0.38
N TYR A 24 4.73 -4.03 0.23
CA TYR A 24 3.48 -3.69 -0.44
C TYR A 24 3.41 -2.21 -0.82
N LEU A 25 3.74 -1.30 0.10
CA LEU A 25 3.68 0.14 -0.13
C LEU A 25 4.71 0.59 -1.17
N VAL A 26 5.93 0.04 -1.13
CA VAL A 26 6.96 0.29 -2.15
C VAL A 26 6.44 -0.10 -3.52
N GLY A 27 5.96 -1.33 -3.69
CA GLY A 27 5.41 -1.77 -4.97
C GLY A 27 4.20 -0.95 -5.41
N LEU A 28 3.30 -0.56 -4.49
CA LEU A 28 2.16 0.29 -4.81
C LEU A 28 2.60 1.69 -5.29
N PHE A 29 3.64 2.26 -4.68
CA PHE A 29 4.17 3.56 -5.08
C PHE A 29 4.93 3.50 -6.41
N GLU A 30 5.56 2.39 -6.75
CA GLU A 30 6.14 2.17 -8.09
C GLU A 30 5.05 2.26 -9.18
N ASP A 31 3.92 1.54 -9.01
CA ASP A 31 2.79 1.60 -9.95
C ASP A 31 2.11 2.98 -9.97
N THR A 32 2.00 3.61 -8.79
CA THR A 32 1.46 4.96 -8.66
C THR A 32 2.32 5.97 -9.44
N ASN A 33 3.65 5.83 -9.36
CA ASN A 33 4.58 6.68 -10.11
C ASN A 33 4.41 6.47 -11.63
N LEU A 34 4.26 5.23 -12.09
CA LEU A 34 3.94 4.94 -13.50
C LEU A 34 2.64 5.60 -13.95
N CYS A 35 1.59 5.60 -13.10
CA CYS A 35 0.33 6.29 -13.39
C CYS A 35 0.51 7.82 -13.50
N ALA A 36 1.32 8.42 -12.61
CA ALA A 36 1.61 9.86 -12.66
C ALA A 36 2.37 10.24 -13.95
N ILE A 37 3.39 9.45 -14.32
CA ILE A 37 4.18 9.62 -15.55
C ILE A 37 3.29 9.45 -16.79
N HIS A 38 2.42 8.45 -16.82
CA HIS A 38 1.44 8.25 -17.89
C HIS A 38 0.55 9.49 -18.09
N ALA A 39 0.20 10.18 -17.00
CA ALA A 39 -0.55 11.42 -17.01
C ALA A 39 0.32 12.70 -17.15
N LYS A 40 1.58 12.57 -17.60
CA LYS A 40 2.53 13.68 -17.82
C LYS A 40 2.83 14.53 -16.58
N ARG A 41 2.87 13.91 -15.40
CA ARG A 41 3.22 14.56 -14.13
C ARG A 41 4.40 13.86 -13.46
N VAL A 42 5.09 14.60 -12.58
CA VAL A 42 6.15 14.06 -11.71
C VAL A 42 5.63 13.86 -10.29
N THR A 43 4.81 14.77 -9.78
CA THR A 43 4.17 14.64 -8.47
C THR A 43 3.02 13.63 -8.53
N ILE A 44 3.12 12.58 -7.72
CA ILE A 44 2.04 11.61 -7.50
C ILE A 44 0.86 12.26 -6.76
N MET A 45 -0.35 11.81 -7.07
CA MET A 45 -1.59 12.32 -6.49
C MET A 45 -2.48 11.15 -6.04
N PRO A 46 -3.45 11.37 -5.13
CA PRO A 46 -4.37 10.31 -4.68
C PRO A 46 -5.07 9.55 -5.82
N LYS A 47 -5.39 10.22 -6.93
CA LYS A 47 -5.98 9.60 -8.13
C LYS A 47 -5.08 8.57 -8.81
N ASP A 48 -3.76 8.72 -8.70
CA ASP A 48 -2.79 7.78 -9.25
C ASP A 48 -2.77 6.49 -8.43
N ILE A 49 -2.81 6.63 -7.10
CA ILE A 49 -2.92 5.49 -6.17
C ILE A 49 -4.24 4.75 -6.40
N GLN A 50 -5.35 5.48 -6.49
CA GLN A 50 -6.67 4.91 -6.75
C GLN A 50 -6.69 4.13 -8.07
N LEU A 51 -6.07 4.67 -9.12
CA LEU A 51 -5.96 3.99 -10.42
C LEU A 51 -5.07 2.74 -10.32
N ALA A 52 -3.88 2.83 -9.70
CA ALA A 52 -2.98 1.70 -9.52
C ALA A 52 -3.66 0.55 -8.77
N ARG A 53 -4.34 0.84 -7.65
CA ARG A 53 -5.11 -0.15 -6.88
C ARG A 53 -6.23 -0.78 -7.71
N ARG A 54 -6.95 0.03 -8.50
CA ARG A 54 -8.01 -0.47 -9.40
C ARG A 54 -7.46 -1.41 -10.47
N ILE A 55 -6.29 -1.10 -11.05
CA ILE A 55 -5.62 -1.95 -12.05
C ILE A 55 -5.16 -3.27 -11.41
N ARG A 56 -4.64 -3.23 -10.18
CA ARG A 56 -4.29 -4.42 -9.38
C ARG A 56 -5.48 -5.30 -9.00
N GLY A 57 -6.71 -4.81 -9.20
CA GLY A 57 -7.94 -5.51 -8.79
C GLY A 57 -8.21 -5.43 -7.28
N GLU A 58 -7.52 -4.55 -6.56
CA GLU A 58 -7.78 -4.29 -5.14
C GLU A 58 -9.10 -3.53 -5.00
N ARG A 59 -9.99 -4.02 -4.15
CA ARG A 59 -11.28 -3.37 -3.91
C ARG A 59 -11.11 -2.16 -2.98
N ALA A 60 -11.94 -1.14 -3.22
CA ALA A 60 -12.19 -0.06 -2.27
C ALA A 60 -13.03 -0.56 -1.11
#